data_AF-A0A662EKQ1-F1
#
_entry.id   AF-A0A662EKQ1-F1
#
_cell.length_a   1.000
_cell.length_b   1.000
_cell.length_c   1.000
_cell.angle_alpha   90.00
_cell.angle_beta   90.00
_cell.angle_gamma   90.00
#
_symmetry.space_group_name_H-M   'P 1'
#
loop_
_entity.id
_entity.type
_entity.pdbx_description
1 polymer ?
#
loop_
_entity_poly.entity_id
_entity_poly.type
_entity_poly.pdbx_seq_one_letter_code
_entity_poly.pdbx_strand_id
1 'polypeptide(L)' 'EALASGMARVEKPFRPFLQAFDLAIPAGMSLEDYIRAEIRAAQEMGADGYLFWNPSCEYSALYRALD' A
#
# COMPACT_ATOMS: atom_id res chain seq x y z
N GLU A 1 14.80 4.37 -30.08
CA GLU A 1 13.95 3.16 -30.03
C GLU A 1 14.25 2.23 -28.85
N ALA A 2 15.51 1.84 -28.57
CA ALA A 2 15.82 0.90 -27.48
C ALA A 2 15.38 1.37 -26.07
N LEU A 3 15.54 2.66 -25.75
CA LEU A 3 15.12 3.26 -24.47
C LEU A 3 13.58 3.23 -24.29
N ALA A 4 12.83 3.59 -25.33
CA ALA A 4 11.37 3.54 -25.32
C ALA A 4 10.85 2.09 -25.16
N SER A 5 11.48 1.12 -25.84
CA SER A 5 11.11 -0.31 -25.67
C SER A 5 11.50 -0.86 -24.29
N GLY A 6 12.52 -0.28 -23.64
CA GLY A 6 12.90 -0.59 -22.26
C GLY A 6 11.89 -0.07 -21.24
N MET A 7 11.41 1.16 -21.44
CA MET A 7 10.36 1.77 -20.61
C MET A 7 9.01 1.03 -20.73
N ALA A 8 8.67 0.53 -21.93
CA ALA A 8 7.47 -0.30 -22.13
C ALA A 8 7.50 -1.65 -21.39
N ARG A 9 8.66 -2.17 -20.97
CA ARG A 9 8.74 -3.39 -20.12
C ARG A 9 8.51 -3.11 -18.63
N VAL A 10 8.56 -1.85 -18.23
CA VAL A 10 8.28 -1.36 -16.87
C VAL A 10 6.84 -0.86 -16.76
N GLU A 11 6.03 -1.09 -17.79
CA GLU A 11 4.59 -0.81 -17.82
C GLU A 11 3.76 -1.95 -17.19
N LYS A 12 4.40 -2.81 -16.37
CA LYS A 12 3.67 -3.83 -15.62
C LYS A 12 3.04 -3.17 -14.39
N PRO A 13 1.72 -3.25 -14.25
CA PRO A 13 1.06 -2.73 -13.06
C PRO A 13 1.64 -3.41 -11.82
N PHE A 14 2.09 -2.61 -10.85
CA PHE A 14 2.59 -3.14 -9.57
C PHE A 14 1.45 -3.14 -8.55
N ARG A 15 1.42 -4.17 -7.70
CA ARG A 15 0.43 -4.36 -6.63
C ARG A 15 1.16 -4.61 -5.32
N PRO A 16 1.35 -3.59 -4.46
CA PRO A 16 2.10 -3.73 -3.23
C PRO A 16 1.31 -4.48 -2.16
N PHE A 17 2.03 -5.06 -1.20
CA PHE A 17 1.48 -5.45 0.08
C PHE A 17 1.56 -4.27 1.04
N LEU A 18 0.42 -3.84 1.57
CA LEU A 18 0.29 -2.80 2.58
C LEU A 18 0.12 -3.44 3.96
N GLN A 19 0.66 -2.76 4.97
CA GLN A 19 0.71 -3.30 6.32
C GLN A 19 -0.59 -3.00 7.10
N ALA A 20 -1.20 -4.03 7.67
CA ALA A 20 -2.40 -3.88 8.50
C ALA A 20 -2.16 -4.17 10.00
N PHE A 21 -0.95 -3.91 10.51
CA PHE A 21 -0.53 -4.10 11.91
C PHE A 21 0.44 -2.98 12.34
N ASP A 22 0.72 -2.85 13.63
CA ASP A 22 1.37 -1.67 14.24
C ASP A 22 2.91 -1.73 14.30
N LEU A 23 3.55 -2.47 13.40
CA LEU A 23 5.00 -2.58 13.38
C LEU A 23 5.65 -1.33 12.76
N ALA A 24 6.53 -0.67 13.51
CA ALA A 24 7.33 0.45 13.01
C ALA A 24 6.52 1.62 12.42
N ILE A 25 5.30 1.84 12.92
CA ILE A 25 4.50 3.01 12.56
C ILE A 25 5.14 4.31 13.12
N PRO A 26 5.05 5.45 12.41
CA PRO A 26 5.58 6.72 12.90
C PRO A 26 5.00 7.11 14.28
N ALA A 27 5.84 7.69 15.14
CA ALA A 27 5.41 8.15 16.45
C ALA A 27 4.29 9.20 16.33
N GLY A 28 3.20 9.01 17.08
CA GLY A 28 2.03 9.90 17.06
C GLY A 28 1.03 9.62 15.94
N MET A 29 1.25 8.59 15.11
CA MET A 29 0.30 8.16 14.09
C MET A 29 -0.51 6.96 14.59
N SER A 30 -1.83 6.96 14.37
CA SER A 30 -2.65 5.77 14.61
C SER A 30 -2.44 4.74 13.49
N LEU A 31 -2.73 3.47 13.76
CA LEU A 31 -2.67 2.44 12.71
C LEU A 31 -3.66 2.74 11.57
N GLU A 32 -4.82 3.32 11.87
CA GLU A 32 -5.82 3.71 10.87
C GLU A 32 -5.29 4.82 9.96
N ASP A 33 -4.64 5.84 10.53
CA ASP A 33 -4.02 6.92 9.76
C ASP A 33 -2.85 6.41 8.91
N TYR A 34 -2.08 5.45 9.43
CA TYR A 34 -0.99 4.81 8.70
C TYR A 34 -1.52 4.04 7.48
N ILE A 35 -2.57 3.22 7.66
CA ILE A 35 -3.23 2.50 6.56
C ILE A 35 -3.76 3.46 5.49
N ARG A 36 -4.41 4.55 5.89
CA ARG A 36 -4.88 5.59 4.96
C ARG A 36 -3.73 6.23 4.18
N ALA A 37 -2.59 6.47 4.84
CA ALA A 37 -1.40 7.02 4.19
C ALA A 37 -0.77 6.04 3.18
N GLU A 38 -0.71 4.75 3.51
CA GLU A 38 -0.23 3.70 2.60
C GLU A 38 -1.11 3.59 1.34
N ILE A 39 -2.44 3.61 1.49
CA ILE A 39 -3.39 3.61 0.36
C ILE A 39 -3.12 4.81 -0.55
N ARG A 40 -3.02 6.01 0.04
CA ARG A 40 -2.75 7.24 -0.72
C ARG A 40 -1.44 7.15 -1.48
N ALA A 41 -0.37 6.67 -0.85
CA ALA A 41 0.93 6.49 -1.48
C ALA A 41 0.87 5.49 -2.65
N ALA A 42 0.16 4.36 -2.47
CA ALA A 42 -0.01 3.37 -3.54
C ALA A 42 -0.74 3.97 -4.76
N GLN A 43 -1.79 4.76 -4.52
CA GLN A 43 -2.55 5.46 -5.57
C GLN A 43 -1.70 6.51 -6.29
N GLU A 44 -0.98 7.35 -5.56
CA GLU A 44 -0.12 8.40 -6.13
C GLU A 44 1.04 7.83 -6.96
N MET A 45 1.52 6.64 -6.60
CA MET A 45 2.59 5.95 -7.33
C MET A 45 2.08 5.14 -8.54
N GLY A 46 0.77 5.08 -8.78
CA GLY A 46 0.18 4.38 -9.92
C GLY A 46 0.06 2.86 -9.74
N ALA A 47 -0.14 2.39 -8.50
CA ALA A 47 -0.39 0.96 -8.24
C ALA A 47 -1.71 0.49 -8.86
N ASP A 48 -1.71 -0.73 -9.39
CA ASP A 48 -2.92 -1.42 -9.87
C ASP A 48 -3.49 -2.32 -8.76
N GLY A 49 -4.04 -1.60 -7.77
CA GLY A 49 -4.54 -2.17 -6.53
C GLY A 49 -3.44 -2.45 -5.52
N TYR A 50 -3.85 -3.01 -4.38
CA TYR A 50 -2.99 -3.34 -3.25
C TYR A 50 -3.60 -4.51 -2.46
N LEU A 51 -2.78 -5.20 -1.67
CA LEU A 51 -3.22 -6.25 -0.75
C LEU A 51 -2.81 -5.89 0.66
N PHE A 52 -3.71 -6.05 1.63
CA PHE A 52 -3.35 -5.89 3.03
C PHE A 52 -2.83 -7.21 3.60
N TRP A 53 -1.77 -7.11 4.39
CA TRP A 53 -1.20 -8.25 5.10
C TRP A 53 -1.14 -7.97 6.61
N ASN A 54 -1.60 -8.94 7.40
CA ASN A 54 -1.48 -8.94 8.86
C ASN A 54 -1.06 -10.36 9.33
N PRO A 55 0.02 -10.50 10.12
CA PRO A 55 0.52 -11.80 10.58
C PRO A 55 -0.43 -12.53 11.54
N SER A 56 -1.32 -11.82 12.21
CA SER A 56 -2.34 -12.36 13.13
C SER A 56 -3.71 -12.55 12.47
N CYS A 57 -3.84 -12.29 11.17
CA CYS A 57 -5.13 -12.30 10.45
C CYS A 57 -6.19 -11.38 11.10
N GLU A 58 -5.76 -10.32 11.78
CA GLU A 58 -6.63 -9.31 12.41
C GLU A 58 -6.78 -8.12 11.44
N TYR A 59 -8.01 -7.68 11.17
CA TYR A 59 -8.28 -6.64 10.16
C TYR A 59 -9.26 -5.56 10.66
N SER A 60 -9.54 -5.50 11.96
CA SER A 60 -10.47 -4.52 12.55
C SER A 60 -10.01 -3.08 12.29
N ALA A 61 -8.72 -2.79 12.45
CA ALA A 61 -8.15 -1.47 12.17
C ALA A 61 -8.21 -1.14 10.67
N LEU A 62 -8.01 -2.13 9.80
CA LEU A 62 -8.20 -1.95 8.36
C LEU A 62 -9.64 -1.57 8.04
N TYR A 63 -10.64 -2.28 8.57
CA TYR A 63 -12.04 -1.94 8.31
C TYR A 63 -12.40 -0.54 8.82
N ARG A 64 -11.96 -0.16 10.02
CA ARG A 64 -12.14 1.21 10.55
C ARG A 64 -11.44 2.29 9.71
N ALA A 65 -10.34 1.95 9.05
CA ALA A 65 -9.63 2.88 8.15
C ALA A 65 -10.35 3.08 6.81
N LEU A 66 -11.16 2.10 6.39
CA LEU A 66 -11.93 2.11 5.14
C LEU A 66 -13.35 2.65 5.29
N ASP A 67 -13.90 2.65 6.51
CA ASP A 67 -15.13 3.35 6.89
C ASP A 67 -14.95 4.89 6.87
#